data_AF-A0AA46TLF4-F1
#
_entry.id   AF-A0AA46TLF4-F1
#
_cell.length_a   1.000
_cell.length_b   1.000
_cell.length_c   1.000
_cell.angle_alpha   90.00
_cell.angle_beta   90.00
_cell.angle_gamma   90.00
#
_symmetry.space_group_name_H-M   'P 1'
#
loop_
_entity.id
_entity.type
_entity.pdbx_description
1 polymer ?
#
loop_
_entity_poly.entity_id
_entity_poly.type
_entity_poly.pdbx_seq_one_letter_code
_entity_poly.pdbx_strand_id
1 'polypeptide(L)'
;MSSATVDRLSGVTNHDEQPWARIVLVVGDLDLPIGSIDRTTRCDLALVDDLLRFHLAAGRLGLPIRLADVHEDLRELLEMVGVTDLLDA
;
A
#
# COMPACT_ATOMS: atom_id res chain seq x y z
N MET A 1 -15.31 -15.92 35.88
CA MET A 1 -15.45 -16.33 34.47
C MET A 1 -15.54 -15.05 33.64
N SER A 2 -14.52 -14.83 32.82
CA SER A 2 -14.31 -13.67 31.96
C SER A 2 -15.21 -13.80 30.72
N SER A 3 -15.87 -12.73 30.29
CA SER A 3 -16.53 -12.64 28.99
C SER A 3 -15.91 -11.47 28.25
N ALA A 4 -15.05 -11.79 27.30
CA ALA A 4 -14.34 -10.82 26.48
C ALA A 4 -15.33 -10.13 25.54
N THR A 5 -15.44 -8.81 25.68
CA THR A 5 -16.11 -7.94 24.72
C THR A 5 -15.29 -7.91 23.44
N VAL A 6 -15.79 -8.55 22.40
CA VAL A 6 -15.19 -8.46 21.06
C VAL A 6 -15.56 -7.09 20.52
N ASP A 7 -14.57 -6.20 20.55
CA ASP A 7 -14.62 -4.87 19.98
C ASP A 7 -14.93 -4.98 18.48
N ARG A 8 -16.06 -4.41 18.08
CA ARG A 8 -16.51 -4.46 16.68
C ARG A 8 -15.66 -3.48 15.89
N LEU A 9 -14.75 -4.04 15.09
CA LEU A 9 -13.92 -3.32 14.11
C LEU A 9 -14.79 -2.33 13.31
N SER A 10 -14.70 -1.06 13.71
CA SER A 10 -15.25 0.08 13.00
C SER A 10 -14.30 0.43 11.87
N GLY A 11 -14.78 0.41 10.63
CA GLY A 11 -13.99 0.85 9.48
C GLY A 11 -14.41 0.31 8.12
N VAL A 12 -15.70 0.07 7.87
CA VAL A 12 -16.21 0.13 6.50
C VAL A 12 -16.55 1.60 6.25
N THR A 13 -15.54 2.37 5.84
CA THR A 13 -15.73 3.70 5.28
C THR A 13 -16.36 3.58 3.89
N ASN A 14 -17.08 4.63 3.50
CA ASN A 14 -17.91 4.73 2.30
C ASN A 14 -17.27 4.19 1.00
N HIS A 15 -18.14 3.66 0.15
CA HIS A 15 -17.84 2.81 -1.02
C HIS A 15 -17.44 3.56 -2.31
N ASP A 16 -16.95 4.80 -2.25
CA ASP A 16 -16.76 5.64 -3.47
C ASP A 16 -15.34 6.20 -3.71
N GLU A 17 -14.40 6.11 -2.77
CA GLU A 17 -13.03 6.60 -2.99
C GLU A 17 -12.03 5.45 -3.02
N GLN A 18 -11.82 4.90 -4.21
CA GLN A 18 -10.85 3.83 -4.44
C GLN A 18 -9.44 4.31 -4.05
N PRO A 19 -8.68 3.58 -3.21
CA PRO A 19 -7.38 4.03 -2.68
C PRO A 19 -6.38 4.36 -3.81
N TRP A 20 -5.33 5.12 -3.48
CA TRP A 20 -4.23 5.36 -4.43
C TRP A 20 -3.55 4.06 -4.84
N ALA A 21 -3.35 3.14 -3.90
CA ALA A 21 -2.88 1.79 -4.16
C ALA A 21 -3.14 0.89 -2.94
N ARG A 22 -3.15 -0.43 -3.17
CA ARG A 22 -3.01 -1.43 -2.13
C ARG A 22 -1.54 -1.83 -2.00
N ILE A 23 -1.04 -1.95 -0.77
CA ILE A 23 0.30 -2.47 -0.50
C ILE A 23 0.15 -3.98 -0.26
N VAL A 24 0.90 -4.78 -1.02
CA VAL A 24 0.90 -6.23 -0.88
C VAL A 24 2.30 -6.74 -0.56
N LEU A 25 2.36 -7.72 0.33
CA LEU A 25 3.54 -8.54 0.60
C LEU A 25 3.54 -9.71 -0.38
N VAL A 26 4.66 -9.95 -1.05
CA VAL A 26 4.83 -11.08 -1.96
C VAL A 26 5.35 -12.29 -1.19
N VAL A 27 4.62 -13.40 -1.24
CA VAL A 27 4.99 -14.66 -0.59
C VAL A 27 4.88 -15.79 -1.61
N GLY A 28 6.00 -16.12 -2.27
CA GLY A 28 5.98 -17.00 -3.44
C GLY A 28 5.15 -16.36 -4.55
N ASP A 29 4.12 -17.06 -5.03
CA ASP A 29 3.22 -16.56 -6.08
C ASP A 29 1.97 -15.86 -5.53
N LEU A 30 1.94 -15.56 -4.22
CA LEU A 30 0.78 -14.96 -3.55
C LEU A 30 1.06 -13.51 -3.16
N ASP A 31 0.11 -12.64 -3.47
CA ASP A 31 0.03 -11.29 -2.92
C ASP A 31 -0.83 -11.30 -1.65
N LEU A 32 -0.23 -11.01 -0.50
CA LEU A 32 -0.96 -10.81 0.73
C LEU A 32 -1.18 -9.31 0.98
N PRO A 33 -2.42 -8.81 1.04
CA PRO A 33 -2.68 -7.41 1.32
C PRO A 33 -2.29 -7.07 2.76
N ILE A 34 -1.40 -6.08 2.92
CA ILE A 34 -0.91 -5.64 4.24
C ILE A 34 -1.30 -4.19 4.58
N GLY A 35 -1.80 -3.43 3.61
CA GLY A 35 -2.26 -2.06 3.82
C GLY A 35 -2.75 -1.40 2.55
N SER A 36 -3.13 -0.13 2.64
CA SER A 36 -3.54 0.70 1.51
C SER A 36 -3.11 2.14 1.69
N ILE A 37 -2.86 2.83 0.58
CA ILE A 37 -2.62 4.27 0.54
C ILE A 37 -3.97 4.94 0.29
N ASP A 38 -4.47 5.64 1.29
CA ASP A 38 -5.77 6.30 1.23
C ASP A 38 -5.75 7.53 0.30
N ARG A 39 -6.88 7.82 -0.38
CA ARG A 39 -7.02 8.97 -1.29
C ARG A 39 -6.93 10.34 -0.63
N THR A 40 -7.17 10.41 0.68
CA THR A 40 -6.93 11.62 1.47
C THR A 40 -5.45 11.96 1.59
N THR A 41 -4.56 11.01 1.31
CA THR A 41 -3.12 11.25 1.20
C THR A 41 -2.82 12.05 -0.06
N ARG A 42 -1.97 13.06 0.06
CA ARG A 42 -1.57 13.85 -1.10
C ARG A 42 -0.72 13.01 -2.05
N CYS A 43 -1.12 12.95 -3.33
CA CYS A 43 -0.34 12.31 -4.38
C CYS A 43 0.76 13.28 -4.85
N ASP A 44 1.91 13.25 -4.19
CA ASP A 44 3.07 14.09 -4.51
C ASP A 44 4.40 13.35 -4.30
N LEU A 45 5.52 14.03 -4.55
CA LEU A 45 6.85 13.43 -4.42
C LEU A 45 7.22 13.03 -2.99
N ALA A 46 6.57 13.59 -1.96
CA ALA A 46 6.80 13.17 -0.58
C ALA A 46 6.20 11.79 -0.34
N LEU A 47 5.00 11.53 -0.89
CA LEU A 47 4.42 10.19 -0.88
C LEU A 47 5.33 9.16 -1.58
N VAL A 48 5.92 9.52 -2.73
CA VAL A 48 6.85 8.64 -3.44
C VAL A 48 8.09 8.33 -2.58
N ASP A 49 8.69 9.34 -1.94
CA ASP A 49 9.82 9.14 -1.04
C ASP A 49 9.47 8.22 0.15
N ASP A 50 8.30 8.41 0.76
CA ASP A 50 7.83 7.55 1.85
C ASP A 50 7.62 6.10 1.40
N LEU A 51 7.09 5.88 0.19
CA LEU A 51 6.93 4.54 -0.39
C LEU A 51 8.27 3.86 -0.64
N LEU A 52 9.25 4.59 -1.16
CA LEU A 52 10.60 4.05 -1.38
C LEU A 52 11.29 3.70 -0.08
N ARG A 53 11.15 4.54 0.95
CA ARG A 53 11.65 4.24 2.30
C ARG A 53 10.99 2.98 2.86
N PHE A 54 9.68 2.85 2.70
CA PHE A 54 8.95 1.67 3.15
C PHE A 54 9.39 0.40 2.41
N HIS A 55 9.54 0.47 1.08
CA HIS A 55 10.03 -0.64 0.26
C HIS A 55 11.46 -1.06 0.65
N LEU A 56 12.36 -0.10 0.85
CA LEU A 56 13.72 -0.37 1.35
C LEU A 56 13.72 -1.01 2.73
N ALA A 57 12.87 -0.53 3.65
CA ALA A 57 12.76 -1.11 4.99
C ALA A 57 12.24 -2.55 4.94
N ALA A 58 11.23 -2.82 4.11
CA ALA A 58 10.68 -4.16 3.93
C ALA A 58 11.70 -5.11 3.27
N GLY A 59 12.39 -4.65 2.22
CA GLY A 59 13.46 -5.41 1.56
C GLY A 59 14.61 -5.79 2.50
N ARG A 60 15.01 -4.88 3.40
CA ARG A 60 16.02 -5.17 4.45
C ARG A 60 15.61 -6.27 5.43
N LEU A 61 14.30 -6.49 5.58
CA LEU A 61 13.74 -7.55 6.42
C LEU A 61 13.44 -8.84 5.63
N GLY A 62 13.75 -8.89 4.33
CA GLY A 62 13.41 -10.03 3.47
C GLY A 62 11.90 -10.14 3.20
N LEU A 63 11.18 -9.01 3.30
CA LEU A 63 9.75 -8.91 3.06
C LEU A 63 9.52 -8.14 1.75
N PRO A 64 9.54 -8.81 0.58
CA PRO A 64 9.33 -8.12 -0.69
C PRO A 64 7.89 -7.59 -0.76
N ILE A 65 7.74 -6.32 -1.11
CA ILE A 65 6.43 -5.67 -1.25
C ILE A 65 6.29 -5.04 -2.63
N ARG A 66 5.05 -4.95 -3.11
CA ARG A 66 4.66 -4.16 -4.29
C ARG A 66 3.34 -3.42 -4.06
N LEU A 67 3.06 -2.52 -4.98
CA LEU A 67 1.78 -1.83 -5.08
C LEU A 67 0.87 -2.58 -6.06
N ALA A 68 -0.34 -2.88 -5.61
CA ALA A 68 -1.43 -3.46 -6.40
C ALA A 68 -2.58 -2.46 -6.50
N ASP A 69 -3.46 -2.62 -7.50
CA ASP A 69 -4.61 -1.75 -7.72
C ASP A 69 -4.25 -0.25 -7.74
N VAL A 70 -3.09 0.08 -8.35
CA VAL A 70 -2.55 1.44 -8.35
C VAL A 70 -3.38 2.35 -9.26
N HIS A 71 -3.84 3.46 -8.70
CA HIS A 71 -4.55 4.50 -9.44
C HIS A 71 -3.65 5.20 -10.46
N GLU A 72 -4.25 5.66 -11.55
CA GLU A 72 -3.56 6.25 -12.71
C GLU A 72 -2.65 7.42 -12.33
N ASP A 73 -3.11 8.43 -11.59
CA ASP A 73 -2.24 9.57 -11.23
C ASP A 73 -1.01 9.16 -10.40
N LEU A 74 -1.15 8.18 -9.50
CA LEU A 74 -0.01 7.69 -8.73
C LEU A 74 0.93 6.88 -9.64
N ARG A 75 0.38 6.09 -10.56
CA ARG A 75 1.18 5.38 -11.57
C ARG A 75 1.97 6.35 -12.44
N GLU A 76 1.32 7.38 -12.98
CA GLU A 76 1.98 8.42 -13.80
C GLU A 76 3.10 9.11 -13.03
N LEU A 77 2.89 9.42 -11.76
CA LEU A 77 3.92 10.00 -10.90
C LEU A 77 5.11 9.05 -10.69
N LEU A 78 4.86 7.76 -10.43
CA LEU A 78 5.91 6.74 -10.28
C LEU A 78 6.71 6.54 -11.57
N GLU A 79 6.03 6.52 -12.72
CA GLU A 79 6.64 6.43 -14.05
C GLU A 79 7.50 7.66 -14.34
N MET A 80 6.99 8.86 -14.07
CA MET A 80 7.70 10.12 -14.27
C MET A 80 9.01 10.18 -13.46
N VAL A 81 9.02 9.63 -12.25
CA VAL A 81 10.20 9.60 -11.37
C VAL A 81 11.09 8.37 -11.65
N GLY A 82 10.64 7.42 -12.46
CA GLY A 82 11.40 6.22 -12.84
C GLY A 82 11.48 5.15 -11.75
N VAL A 83 10.46 5.07 -10.88
CA VAL A 83 10.39 4.12 -9.75
C VAL A 83 9.28 3.09 -9.96
N THR A 84 9.30 2.46 -11.13
CA THR A 84 8.35 1.42 -11.53
C THR A 84 8.60 0.08 -10.86
N ASP A 85 9.77 -0.14 -10.23
CA ASP A 85 10.08 -1.35 -9.45
C ASP A 85 9.08 -1.56 -8.29
N LEU A 86 8.38 -0.52 -7.85
CA LEU A 86 7.29 -0.63 -6.87
C LEU A 86 6.04 -1.32 -7.43
N LEU A 87 5.89 -1.40 -8.74
CA LEU A 87 4.77 -2.02 -9.44
C LEU A 87 5.05 -3.50 -9.75
N ASP A 88 6.32 -3.82 -9.99
CA ASP A 88 6.82 -5.14 -10.39
C ASP A 88 7.74 -5.70 -9.28
N ALA A 89 7.19 -6.47 -8.33
CA ALA A 89 8.01 -7.27 -7.41
C ALA A 89 8.04 -8.74 -7.83
#